data_AF-A0A1G0GRZ3-F1
#
_entry.id   AF-A0A1G0GRZ3-F1
#
_cell.length_a   1.000
_cell.length_b   1.000
_cell.length_c   1.000
_cell.angle_alpha   90.00
_cell.angle_beta   90.00
_cell.angle_gamma   90.00
#
_symmetry.space_group_name_H-M   'P 1'
#
loop_
_entity.id
_entity.type
_entity.pdbx_description
1 polymer ?
#
loop_
_entity_poly.entity_id
_entity_poly.type
_entity_poly.pdbx_seq_one_letter_code
_entity_poly.pdbx_strand_id
1 'polypeptide(L)'
;MKKILLGITGGIAAYKTPDLIRQLRDANFEIKVVVTKNATAFVSILTLETLLPKNIFEILIEPDMQHIQLAKWADIILIAPATANTLAKIANGFADDLLTSVCLATKAPLFIAPAMNQAMWKNVATQNNIKKLIERGAIFLGPDVGVQACGDVGVGRMLEPIDIANFLISTIQKPFLKNIKILITAGATREPIDPVRYISNKSSGKMGYALAQAAYLLGAHVTLISANSNLDQPPCQKFIKVQTALDMKNAVENEIVNQDIFISVAAVSDFAVSNSSQQKIKRGKQSLTLELIPTTDILAEICAKKIKPFTVGFAAETENVLENAKQKKIKKGADIIVVNDVSQSNIGFESDDNAVSVIYENEIFHLEKNLKQKIAEKLLEIIFDCYTSNIKNRMKLC
;
A
#
# COMPACT_ATOMS: atom_id res chain seq x y z
N MET A 1 13.58 -7.77 2.83
CA MET A 1 13.00 -8.19 1.54
C MET A 1 12.56 -9.64 1.68
N LYS A 2 11.28 -9.96 1.44
CA LYS A 2 10.78 -11.34 1.55
C LYS A 2 11.08 -12.11 0.26
N LYS A 3 11.47 -13.38 0.39
CA LYS A 3 11.90 -14.23 -0.73
C LYS A 3 10.77 -15.14 -1.21
N ILE A 4 10.35 -14.95 -2.46
CA ILE A 4 9.33 -15.76 -3.14
C ILE A 4 10.01 -16.70 -4.13
N LEU A 5 9.75 -18.00 -3.98
CA LEU A 5 10.01 -18.95 -5.05
C LEU A 5 8.73 -19.16 -5.88
N LEU A 6 8.76 -18.67 -7.12
CA LEU A 6 7.65 -18.79 -8.07
C LEU A 6 7.79 -20.07 -8.91
N GLY A 7 6.88 -21.02 -8.74
CA GLY A 7 6.71 -22.19 -9.60
C GLY A 7 5.77 -21.91 -10.76
N ILE A 8 6.23 -22.09 -12.00
CA ILE A 8 5.43 -21.94 -13.22
C ILE A 8 5.15 -23.31 -13.82
N THR A 9 3.86 -23.65 -13.96
CA THR A 9 3.43 -24.96 -14.49
C THR A 9 2.79 -24.85 -15.88
N GLY A 10 2.74 -25.96 -16.61
CA GLY A 10 2.37 -26.01 -18.03
C GLY A 10 0.89 -25.81 -18.34
N GLY A 11 0.41 -24.57 -18.31
CA GLY A 11 -0.93 -24.19 -18.76
C GLY A 11 -0.94 -22.83 -19.43
N ILE A 12 -2.01 -22.54 -20.19
CA ILE A 12 -2.12 -21.31 -21.00
C ILE A 12 -1.88 -20.04 -20.17
N ALA A 13 -2.31 -20.00 -18.90
CA ALA A 13 -2.11 -18.83 -18.04
C ALA A 13 -0.64 -18.53 -17.70
N ALA A 14 0.33 -19.36 -18.09
CA ALA A 14 1.75 -19.11 -17.86
C ALA A 14 2.24 -17.83 -18.57
N TYR A 15 1.59 -17.39 -19.66
CA TYR A 15 1.93 -16.11 -20.30
C TYR A 15 1.69 -14.90 -19.37
N LYS A 16 0.89 -15.04 -18.31
CA LYS A 16 0.62 -13.96 -17.34
C LYS A 16 1.74 -13.78 -16.31
N THR A 17 2.66 -14.73 -16.22
CA THR A 17 3.70 -14.75 -15.17
C THR A 17 4.76 -13.65 -15.29
N PRO A 18 5.17 -13.17 -16.48
CA PRO A 18 6.06 -12.01 -16.59
C PRO A 18 5.49 -10.75 -15.92
N ASP A 19 4.18 -10.48 -16.08
CA ASP A 19 3.53 -9.35 -15.42
C ASP A 19 3.41 -9.56 -13.90
N LEU A 20 3.10 -10.79 -13.47
CA LEU A 20 3.11 -11.14 -12.04
C LEU A 20 4.49 -10.90 -11.40
N ILE A 21 5.57 -11.32 -12.07
CA ILE A 21 6.96 -11.07 -11.61
C ILE A 21 7.21 -9.57 -11.45
N ARG A 22 6.81 -8.76 -12.44
CA ARG A 22 6.97 -7.31 -12.38
C ARG A 22 6.25 -6.72 -11.16
N GLN A 23 5.00 -7.11 -10.93
CA GLN A 23 4.21 -6.60 -9.81
C GLN A 23 4.74 -7.03 -8.44
N LEU A 24 5.22 -8.27 -8.31
CA LEU A 24 5.85 -8.75 -7.08
C LEU A 24 7.20 -8.05 -6.81
N ARG A 25 8.00 -7.79 -7.86
CA ARG A 25 9.24 -6.99 -7.71
C ARG A 25 8.93 -5.56 -7.28
N ASP A 26 7.91 -4.97 -7.88
CA ASP A 26 7.38 -3.65 -7.56
C ASP A 26 6.93 -3.52 -6.10
N ALA A 27 6.52 -4.63 -5.49
CA ALA A 27 6.15 -4.76 -4.08
C ALA A 27 7.33 -5.18 -3.18
N ASN A 28 8.57 -5.08 -3.68
CA ASN A 28 9.81 -5.34 -2.96
C ASN A 28 9.97 -6.80 -2.49
N PHE A 29 9.53 -7.77 -3.30
CA PHE A 29 9.86 -9.18 -3.12
C PHE A 29 11.12 -9.58 -3.90
N GLU A 30 11.96 -10.42 -3.31
CA GLU A 30 13.08 -11.09 -3.99
C GLU A 30 12.56 -12.37 -4.61
N ILE A 31 12.73 -12.56 -5.92
CA ILE A 31 12.06 -13.64 -6.66
C ILE A 31 13.07 -14.56 -7.33
N LYS A 32 12.88 -15.87 -7.12
CA LYS A 32 13.46 -16.93 -7.95
C LYS A 32 12.35 -17.72 -8.61
N VAL A 33 12.58 -18.23 -9.81
CA VAL A 33 11.56 -18.91 -10.61
C VAL A 33 11.98 -20.32 -10.92
N VAL A 34 11.11 -21.29 -10.65
CA VAL A 34 11.25 -22.67 -11.14
C VAL A 34 10.21 -22.89 -12.23
N VAL A 35 10.66 -23.21 -13.44
CA VAL A 35 9.81 -23.45 -14.60
C VAL A 35 9.77 -24.95 -14.87
N THR A 36 8.58 -25.55 -14.85
CA THR A 36 8.44 -26.96 -15.22
C THR A 36 8.67 -27.16 -16.72
N LYS A 37 9.10 -28.37 -17.13
CA LYS A 37 9.30 -28.71 -18.54
C LYS A 37 8.09 -28.38 -19.43
N ASN A 38 6.86 -28.58 -18.95
CA ASN A 38 5.67 -28.28 -19.73
C ASN A 38 5.35 -26.76 -19.80
N ALA A 39 5.84 -25.96 -18.86
CA ALA A 39 5.64 -24.52 -18.85
C ALA A 39 6.47 -23.79 -19.90
N THR A 40 7.62 -24.34 -20.31
CA THR A 40 8.48 -23.73 -21.33
C THR A 40 7.83 -23.67 -22.71
N ALA A 41 6.78 -24.45 -22.94
CA ALA A 41 5.95 -24.36 -24.14
C ALA A 41 4.99 -23.14 -24.14
N PHE A 42 4.75 -22.51 -22.99
CA PHE A 42 3.78 -21.40 -22.83
C PHE A 42 4.43 -20.07 -22.46
N VAL A 43 5.59 -20.10 -21.81
CA VAL A 43 6.37 -18.91 -21.47
C VAL A 43 7.84 -19.16 -21.79
N SER A 44 8.46 -18.21 -22.49
CA SER A 44 9.86 -18.36 -22.87
C SER A 44 10.79 -18.08 -21.69
N ILE A 45 11.82 -18.91 -21.51
CA ILE A 45 12.86 -18.71 -20.50
C ILE A 45 13.54 -17.35 -20.71
N LEU A 46 13.82 -16.99 -21.97
CA LEU A 46 14.43 -15.70 -22.32
C LEU A 46 13.60 -14.51 -21.80
N THR A 47 12.27 -14.55 -21.89
CA THR A 47 11.38 -13.50 -21.35
C THR A 47 11.47 -13.42 -19.82
N LEU A 48 11.68 -14.54 -19.13
CA LEU A 48 11.81 -14.54 -17.68
C LEU A 48 13.20 -14.05 -17.25
N GLU A 49 14.26 -14.41 -17.98
CA GLU A 49 15.63 -13.98 -17.71
C GLU A 49 15.84 -12.46 -17.89
N THR A 50 15.13 -11.82 -18.82
CA THR A 50 15.18 -10.36 -18.97
C THR A 50 14.60 -9.64 -17.74
N LEU A 51 13.65 -10.26 -17.06
CA LEU A 51 13.05 -9.74 -15.83
C LEU A 51 13.82 -10.14 -14.57
N LEU A 52 14.45 -11.32 -14.56
CA LEU A 52 15.15 -11.91 -13.42
C LEU A 52 16.45 -12.61 -13.86
N PRO A 53 17.51 -11.84 -14.17
CA PRO A 53 18.78 -12.41 -14.59
C PRO A 53 19.35 -13.37 -13.53
N LYS A 54 19.77 -14.57 -13.94
CA LYS A 54 20.39 -15.61 -13.09
C LYS A 54 19.48 -16.20 -11.98
N ASN A 55 18.18 -16.00 -12.05
CA ASN A 55 17.21 -16.46 -11.03
C ASN A 55 16.14 -17.41 -11.59
N ILE A 56 16.38 -18.00 -12.77
CA ILE A 56 15.48 -18.95 -13.44
C ILE A 56 16.09 -20.36 -13.39
N PHE A 57 15.28 -21.36 -13.01
CA PHE A 57 15.69 -22.76 -12.84
C PHE A 57 14.72 -23.68 -13.61
N GLU A 58 15.24 -24.61 -14.41
CA GLU A 58 14.44 -25.49 -15.30
C GLU A 58 14.70 -27.00 -15.09
N ILE A 59 15.67 -27.34 -14.24
CA ILE A 59 16.44 -28.56 -14.38
C ILE A 59 15.71 -29.82 -13.85
N LEU A 60 15.71 -30.91 -14.65
CA LEU A 60 15.25 -32.25 -14.25
C LEU A 60 16.28 -33.04 -13.42
N ILE A 61 17.59 -32.74 -13.59
CA ILE A 61 18.72 -33.39 -12.90
C ILE A 61 19.53 -32.34 -12.15
N GLU A 62 19.33 -32.26 -10.84
CA GLU A 62 19.87 -31.16 -10.06
C GLU A 62 21.38 -31.26 -9.79
N PRO A 63 22.18 -30.24 -10.15
CA PRO A 63 23.50 -30.08 -9.58
C PRO A 63 23.39 -29.69 -8.09
N ASP A 64 24.19 -30.32 -7.22
CA ASP A 64 24.44 -29.89 -5.83
C ASP A 64 23.21 -29.60 -4.95
N MET A 65 22.26 -30.55 -4.84
CA MET A 65 21.10 -30.46 -3.91
C MET A 65 20.29 -29.16 -4.05
N GLN A 66 20.10 -28.68 -5.28
CA GLN A 66 19.46 -27.40 -5.58
C GLN A 66 18.05 -27.27 -4.99
N HIS A 67 17.24 -28.34 -4.96
CA HIS A 67 15.91 -28.33 -4.34
C HIS A 67 15.96 -27.95 -2.86
N ILE A 68 16.93 -28.47 -2.11
CA ILE A 68 17.10 -28.16 -0.68
C ILE A 68 17.51 -26.69 -0.51
N GLN A 69 18.38 -26.19 -1.36
CA GLN A 69 18.82 -24.79 -1.31
C GLN A 69 17.67 -23.83 -1.60
N LEU A 70 16.87 -24.11 -2.64
CA LEU A 70 15.70 -23.31 -2.99
C LEU A 70 14.61 -23.40 -1.92
N ALA A 71 14.36 -24.60 -1.38
CA ALA A 71 13.42 -24.82 -0.30
C ALA A 71 13.79 -24.03 0.98
N LYS A 72 15.08 -23.98 1.34
CA LYS A 72 15.58 -23.19 2.48
C LYS A 72 15.64 -21.70 2.20
N TRP A 73 15.87 -21.30 0.94
CA TRP A 73 15.97 -19.91 0.55
C TRP A 73 14.62 -19.21 0.54
N ALA A 74 13.56 -19.91 0.15
CA ALA A 74 12.21 -19.35 0.05
C ALA A 74 11.63 -19.03 1.42
N ASP A 75 11.20 -17.78 1.64
CA ASP A 75 10.28 -17.47 2.73
C ASP A 75 8.89 -18.03 2.41
N ILE A 76 8.54 -18.09 1.11
CA ILE A 76 7.23 -18.46 0.56
C ILE A 76 7.39 -19.13 -0.79
N ILE A 77 6.55 -20.14 -1.06
CA ILE A 77 6.41 -20.72 -2.40
C ILE A 77 5.06 -20.28 -2.99
N LEU A 78 5.09 -19.74 -4.21
CA LEU A 78 3.91 -19.42 -5.00
C LEU A 78 3.92 -20.29 -6.26
N ILE A 79 2.86 -21.03 -6.54
CA ILE A 79 2.69 -21.74 -7.82
C ILE A 79 1.64 -21.02 -8.64
N ALA A 80 2.05 -20.39 -9.75
CA ALA A 80 1.18 -19.60 -10.60
C ALA A 80 1.64 -19.65 -12.08
N PRO A 81 0.83 -20.19 -13.00
CA PRO A 81 -0.36 -21.00 -12.73
C PRO A 81 -0.01 -22.35 -12.11
N ALA A 82 -0.94 -22.90 -11.34
CA ALA A 82 -0.92 -24.29 -10.88
C ALA A 82 -1.91 -25.15 -11.67
N THR A 83 -1.41 -26.06 -12.50
CA THR A 83 -2.23 -27.01 -13.25
C THR A 83 -2.72 -28.17 -12.39
N ALA A 84 -3.81 -28.82 -12.80
CA ALA A 84 -4.34 -30.01 -12.13
C ALA A 84 -3.29 -31.11 -11.94
N ASN A 85 -2.39 -31.30 -12.92
CA ASN A 85 -1.30 -32.26 -12.86
C ASN A 85 -0.32 -31.96 -11.72
N THR A 86 0.16 -30.72 -11.62
CA THR A 86 1.06 -30.33 -10.53
C THR A 86 0.36 -30.40 -9.17
N LEU A 87 -0.92 -30.03 -9.07
CA LEU A 87 -1.69 -30.21 -7.83
C LEU A 87 -1.76 -31.67 -7.41
N ALA A 88 -2.02 -32.57 -8.36
CA ALA A 88 -2.07 -34.01 -8.10
C ALA A 88 -0.72 -34.55 -7.62
N LYS A 89 0.39 -34.11 -8.24
CA LYS A 89 1.74 -34.50 -7.84
C LYS A 89 2.04 -34.09 -6.40
N ILE A 90 1.85 -32.81 -6.06
CA ILE A 90 2.14 -32.28 -4.72
C ILE A 90 1.22 -32.91 -3.67
N ALA A 91 -0.08 -33.07 -3.98
CA ALA A 91 -1.03 -33.67 -3.04
C ALA A 91 -0.67 -35.12 -2.68
N ASN A 92 -0.04 -35.85 -3.60
CA ASN A 92 0.33 -37.26 -3.40
C ASN A 92 1.82 -37.47 -3.13
N GLY A 93 2.61 -36.40 -2.97
CA GLY A 93 4.01 -36.47 -2.56
C GLY A 93 4.97 -36.93 -3.64
N PHE A 94 4.61 -36.76 -4.92
CA PHE A 94 5.56 -36.97 -6.02
C PHE A 94 6.63 -35.87 -6.02
N ALA A 95 7.87 -36.25 -6.31
CA ALA A 95 9.04 -35.37 -6.40
C ALA A 95 9.86 -35.76 -7.64
N ASP A 96 9.24 -35.63 -8.82
CA ASP A 96 9.75 -36.09 -10.10
C ASP A 96 10.24 -34.94 -11.01
N ASP A 97 10.14 -33.70 -10.54
CA ASP A 97 10.76 -32.50 -11.12
C ASP A 97 11.23 -31.54 -10.00
N LEU A 98 12.09 -30.57 -10.34
CA LEU A 98 12.65 -29.63 -9.36
C LEU A 98 11.56 -28.91 -8.54
N LEU A 99 10.45 -28.50 -9.16
CA LEU A 99 9.38 -27.78 -8.46
C LEU A 99 8.71 -28.67 -7.41
N THR A 100 8.35 -29.90 -7.78
CA THR A 100 7.71 -30.85 -6.88
C THR A 100 8.65 -31.34 -5.78
N SER A 101 9.94 -31.55 -6.09
CA SER A 101 10.99 -31.82 -5.10
C SER A 101 11.14 -30.69 -4.08
N VAL A 102 11.15 -29.42 -4.52
CA VAL A 102 11.19 -28.27 -3.62
C VAL A 102 9.92 -28.19 -2.76
N CYS A 103 8.74 -28.41 -3.35
CA CYS A 103 7.48 -28.40 -2.61
C CYS A 103 7.43 -29.47 -1.52
N LEU A 104 8.02 -30.64 -1.77
CA LEU A 104 8.09 -31.72 -0.79
C LEU A 104 9.10 -31.43 0.33
N ALA A 105 10.20 -30.73 0.03
CA ALA A 105 11.28 -30.46 0.98
C ALA A 105 11.10 -29.17 1.81
N THR A 106 10.21 -28.27 1.40
CA THR A 106 10.09 -26.94 2.01
C THR A 106 9.37 -26.94 3.37
N LYS A 107 9.69 -25.92 4.17
CA LYS A 107 8.90 -25.53 5.36
C LYS A 107 8.14 -24.21 5.15
N ALA A 108 8.37 -23.54 4.02
CA ALA A 108 7.72 -22.30 3.68
C ALA A 108 6.22 -22.52 3.38
N PRO A 109 5.33 -21.57 3.70
CA PRO A 109 3.94 -21.65 3.31
C PRO A 109 3.80 -21.71 1.78
N LEU A 110 2.86 -22.55 1.33
CA LEU A 110 2.60 -22.82 -0.07
C LEU A 110 1.34 -22.09 -0.53
N PHE A 111 1.49 -21.17 -1.47
CA PHE A 111 0.41 -20.45 -2.14
C PHE A 111 0.21 -21.01 -3.55
N ILE A 112 -1.05 -21.17 -3.95
CA ILE A 112 -1.42 -21.87 -5.18
C ILE A 112 -2.44 -21.03 -5.94
N ALA A 113 -2.09 -20.55 -7.14
CA ALA A 113 -3.01 -19.90 -8.06
C ALA A 113 -3.41 -20.89 -9.17
N PRO A 114 -4.52 -21.65 -9.01
CA PRO A 114 -4.91 -22.69 -9.95
C PRO A 114 -5.33 -22.12 -11.31
N ALA A 115 -5.02 -22.86 -12.37
CA ALA A 115 -5.50 -22.55 -13.72
C ALA A 115 -5.74 -23.83 -14.52
N MET A 116 -6.99 -24.10 -14.89
CA MET A 116 -7.40 -25.27 -15.67
C MET A 116 -8.81 -25.08 -16.26
N ASN A 117 -9.19 -25.93 -17.21
CA ASN A 117 -10.56 -25.94 -17.73
C ASN A 117 -11.58 -26.25 -16.61
N GLN A 118 -12.80 -25.71 -16.72
CA GLN A 118 -13.85 -25.88 -15.72
C GLN A 118 -14.20 -27.34 -15.41
N ALA A 119 -14.16 -28.24 -16.39
CA ALA A 119 -14.42 -29.67 -16.19
C ALA A 119 -13.29 -30.32 -15.38
N MET A 120 -12.04 -29.93 -15.64
CA MET A 120 -10.89 -30.35 -14.84
C MET A 120 -10.98 -29.82 -13.41
N TRP A 121 -11.40 -28.56 -13.24
CA TRP A 121 -11.62 -27.96 -11.92
C TRP A 121 -12.69 -28.73 -11.13
N LYS A 122 -13.85 -28.97 -11.73
CA LYS A 122 -14.99 -29.69 -11.11
C LYS A 122 -14.74 -31.18 -10.90
N ASN A 123 -13.69 -31.75 -11.49
CA ASN A 123 -13.39 -33.17 -11.38
C ASN A 123 -13.12 -33.58 -9.92
N VAL A 124 -13.71 -34.70 -9.49
CA VAL A 124 -13.60 -35.23 -8.13
C VAL A 124 -12.15 -35.46 -7.70
N ALA A 125 -11.29 -35.93 -8.60
CA ALA A 125 -9.86 -36.14 -8.30
C ALA A 125 -9.16 -34.81 -8.00
N THR A 126 -9.43 -33.77 -8.79
CA THR A 126 -8.89 -32.42 -8.57
C THR A 126 -9.37 -31.86 -7.23
N GLN A 127 -10.68 -31.95 -6.94
CA GLN A 127 -11.25 -31.46 -5.69
C GLN A 127 -10.69 -32.21 -4.47
N ASN A 128 -10.50 -33.53 -4.56
CA ASN A 128 -9.85 -34.32 -3.50
C ASN A 128 -8.40 -33.89 -3.26
N ASN A 129 -7.64 -33.61 -4.33
CA ASN A 129 -6.27 -33.11 -4.21
C ASN A 129 -6.22 -31.72 -3.58
N ILE A 130 -7.11 -30.81 -3.99
CA ILE A 130 -7.24 -29.47 -3.40
C ILE A 130 -7.53 -29.57 -1.91
N LYS A 131 -8.52 -30.38 -1.52
CA LYS A 131 -8.88 -30.58 -0.12
C LYS A 131 -7.68 -31.07 0.72
N LYS A 132 -6.96 -32.09 0.23
CA LYS A 132 -5.72 -32.59 0.88
C LYS A 132 -4.66 -31.50 1.04
N LEU A 133 -4.48 -30.65 0.03
CA LEU A 133 -3.50 -29.57 0.08
C LEU A 133 -3.90 -28.48 1.08
N ILE A 134 -5.19 -28.11 1.14
CA ILE A 134 -5.72 -27.17 2.14
C ILE A 134 -5.52 -27.73 3.56
N GLU A 135 -5.83 -29.01 3.79
CA GLU A 135 -5.62 -29.68 5.08
C GLU A 135 -4.14 -29.69 5.51
N ARG A 136 -3.21 -29.67 4.54
CA ARG A 136 -1.77 -29.55 4.78
C ARG A 136 -1.28 -28.10 4.91
N GLY A 137 -2.19 -27.11 4.91
CA GLY A 137 -1.89 -25.70 5.10
C GLY A 137 -1.55 -24.93 3.83
N ALA A 138 -1.83 -25.46 2.63
CA ALA A 138 -1.70 -24.71 1.39
C ALA A 138 -2.82 -23.66 1.26
N ILE A 139 -2.48 -22.48 0.76
CA ILE A 139 -3.38 -21.34 0.59
C ILE A 139 -3.70 -21.20 -0.90
N PHE A 140 -4.99 -21.27 -1.26
CA PHE A 140 -5.44 -21.18 -2.66
C PHE A 140 -5.87 -19.75 -3.01
N LEU A 141 -5.43 -19.29 -4.19
CA LEU A 141 -5.69 -17.97 -4.76
C LEU A 141 -6.59 -18.13 -6.00
N GLY A 142 -7.90 -18.11 -5.78
CA GLY A 142 -8.91 -18.37 -6.81
C GLY A 142 -9.27 -19.86 -6.92
N PRO A 143 -9.67 -20.34 -8.11
CA PRO A 143 -9.64 -19.69 -9.42
C PRO A 143 -10.75 -18.66 -9.62
N ASP A 144 -10.61 -17.86 -10.68
CA ASP A 144 -11.58 -16.90 -11.18
C ASP A 144 -12.62 -17.54 -12.14
N VAL A 145 -13.70 -16.80 -12.41
CA VAL A 145 -14.75 -17.14 -13.38
C VAL A 145 -14.55 -16.32 -14.66
N GLY A 146 -14.56 -16.97 -15.82
CA GLY A 146 -14.52 -16.23 -17.09
C GLY A 146 -14.47 -17.13 -18.31
N VAL A 147 -14.31 -16.50 -19.49
CA VAL A 147 -14.08 -17.21 -20.76
C VAL A 147 -12.72 -17.92 -20.71
N GLN A 148 -12.71 -19.20 -21.05
CA GLN A 148 -11.54 -20.08 -21.05
C GLN A 148 -10.98 -20.24 -22.46
N ALA A 149 -9.74 -20.70 -22.59
CA ALA A 149 -9.07 -20.85 -23.89
C ALA A 149 -9.80 -21.79 -24.87
N CYS A 150 -10.67 -22.67 -24.37
CA CYS A 150 -11.51 -23.55 -25.19
C CYS A 150 -12.86 -22.92 -25.60
N GLY A 151 -13.15 -21.68 -25.19
CA GLY A 151 -14.40 -20.97 -25.48
C GLY A 151 -15.49 -21.09 -24.40
N ASP A 152 -15.32 -21.98 -23.42
CA ASP A 152 -16.26 -22.16 -22.29
C ASP A 152 -16.23 -20.95 -21.33
N VAL A 153 -17.36 -20.66 -20.68
CA VAL A 153 -17.42 -19.72 -19.54
C VAL A 153 -17.59 -20.52 -18.25
N GLY A 154 -16.67 -20.34 -17.30
CA GLY A 154 -16.78 -21.03 -16.02
C GLY A 154 -15.58 -20.82 -15.09
N VAL A 155 -15.72 -21.34 -13.88
CA VAL A 155 -14.69 -21.34 -12.83
C VAL A 155 -13.48 -22.15 -13.31
N GLY A 156 -12.27 -21.60 -13.18
CA GLY A 156 -11.02 -22.32 -13.51
C GLY A 156 -9.90 -21.45 -14.05
N ARG A 157 -10.16 -20.15 -14.28
CA ARG A 157 -9.14 -19.20 -14.74
C ARG A 157 -8.22 -18.82 -13.58
N MET A 158 -6.93 -18.64 -13.87
CA MET A 158 -6.02 -18.02 -12.88
C MET A 158 -6.52 -16.62 -12.56
N LEU A 159 -6.49 -16.22 -11.27
CA LEU A 159 -6.68 -14.82 -10.89
C LEU A 159 -5.76 -13.90 -11.71
N GLU A 160 -6.14 -12.64 -11.85
CA GLU A 160 -5.25 -11.68 -12.50
C GLU A 160 -3.98 -11.49 -11.65
N PRO A 161 -2.82 -11.24 -12.29
CA PRO A 161 -1.55 -11.06 -11.58
C PRO A 161 -1.63 -10.07 -10.41
N ILE A 162 -2.37 -8.97 -10.59
CA ILE A 162 -2.49 -7.90 -9.60
C ILE A 162 -3.21 -8.35 -8.34
N ASP A 163 -4.23 -9.19 -8.49
CA ASP A 163 -4.97 -9.73 -7.35
C ASP A 163 -4.11 -10.72 -6.56
N ILE A 164 -3.32 -11.55 -7.26
CA ILE A 164 -2.35 -12.46 -6.64
C ILE A 164 -1.28 -11.66 -5.88
N ALA A 165 -0.71 -10.63 -6.50
CA ALA A 165 0.29 -9.79 -5.87
C ALA A 165 -0.27 -9.09 -4.62
N ASN A 166 -1.45 -8.47 -4.74
CA ASN A 166 -2.12 -7.79 -3.62
C ASN A 166 -2.42 -8.74 -2.45
N PHE A 167 -2.91 -9.94 -2.73
CA PHE A 167 -3.16 -10.95 -1.70
C PHE A 167 -1.89 -11.35 -0.96
N LEU A 168 -0.79 -11.55 -1.70
CA LEU A 168 0.51 -11.87 -1.13
C LEU A 168 1.01 -10.71 -0.27
N ILE A 169 0.94 -9.48 -0.77
CA ILE A 169 1.32 -8.28 0.02
C ILE A 169 0.55 -8.24 1.34
N SER A 170 -0.77 -8.37 1.30
CA SER A 170 -1.62 -8.29 2.49
C SER A 170 -1.41 -9.44 3.48
N THR A 171 -1.05 -10.63 2.98
CA THR A 171 -0.86 -11.82 3.83
C THR A 171 0.54 -11.87 4.42
N ILE A 172 1.54 -11.36 3.71
CA ILE A 172 2.96 -11.57 4.00
C ILE A 172 3.57 -10.38 4.75
N GLN A 173 3.14 -9.16 4.44
CA GLN A 173 3.46 -8.03 5.31
C GLN A 173 2.67 -8.22 6.60
N LYS A 174 3.35 -8.60 7.68
CA LYS A 174 2.73 -8.58 9.01
C LYS A 174 2.17 -7.18 9.23
N PRO A 175 0.93 -7.05 9.74
CA PRO A 175 0.38 -5.77 10.10
C PRO A 175 1.20 -5.18 11.24
N PHE A 176 2.26 -4.44 10.92
CA PHE A 176 3.16 -3.87 11.91
C PHE A 176 2.50 -2.71 12.67
N LEU A 177 1.40 -2.16 12.13
CA LEU A 177 0.56 -1.18 12.80
C LEU A 177 -0.57 -1.83 13.62
N LYS A 178 -0.55 -3.15 13.84
CA LYS A 178 -1.55 -3.81 14.67
C LYS A 178 -1.62 -3.17 16.06
N ASN A 179 -2.83 -2.84 16.49
CA ASN A 179 -3.14 -2.16 17.75
C ASN A 179 -2.67 -0.69 17.85
N ILE A 180 -2.12 -0.10 16.79
CA ILE A 180 -1.75 1.32 16.75
C ILE A 180 -2.98 2.15 16.35
N LYS A 181 -3.27 3.21 17.09
CA LYS A 181 -4.34 4.16 16.80
C LYS A 181 -3.79 5.37 16.05
N ILE A 182 -4.28 5.61 14.83
CA ILE A 182 -3.78 6.66 13.96
C ILE A 182 -4.93 7.60 13.59
N LEU A 183 -4.77 8.89 13.90
CA LEU A 183 -5.64 9.96 13.44
C LEU A 183 -5.01 10.65 12.23
N ILE A 184 -5.76 10.76 11.13
CA ILE A 184 -5.30 11.36 9.88
C ILE A 184 -6.26 12.48 9.48
N THR A 185 -5.74 13.65 9.11
CA THR A 185 -6.52 14.70 8.43
C THR A 185 -6.26 14.66 6.93
N ALA A 186 -7.28 14.77 6.08
CA ALA A 186 -7.13 14.79 4.63
C ALA A 186 -8.08 15.78 3.93
N GLY A 187 -7.80 16.08 2.66
CA GLY A 187 -8.60 16.99 1.83
C GLY A 187 -8.23 18.47 2.00
N ALA A 188 -9.01 19.35 1.36
CA ALA A 188 -8.86 20.80 1.46
C ALA A 188 -10.04 21.42 2.22
N THR A 189 -9.75 22.34 3.14
CA THR A 189 -10.79 23.13 3.80
C THR A 189 -11.34 24.18 2.84
N ARG A 190 -12.62 24.53 3.01
CA ARG A 190 -13.31 25.55 2.24
C ARG A 190 -13.84 26.62 3.19
N GLU A 191 -13.27 27.81 3.09
CA GLU A 191 -13.67 28.95 3.90
C GLU A 191 -14.76 29.74 3.17
N PRO A 192 -16.01 29.73 3.65
CA PRO A 192 -17.14 30.28 2.91
C PRO A 192 -17.04 31.81 2.80
N ILE A 193 -17.28 32.33 1.60
CA ILE A 193 -17.51 33.75 1.35
C ILE A 193 -19.01 34.03 1.44
N ASP A 194 -19.80 33.17 0.77
CA ASP A 194 -21.26 33.13 0.79
C ASP A 194 -21.72 31.67 0.55
N PRO A 195 -23.03 31.34 0.51
CA PRO A 195 -23.48 29.96 0.31
C PRO A 195 -23.07 29.32 -1.03
N VAL A 196 -22.49 30.09 -1.96
CA VAL A 196 -22.12 29.63 -3.31
C VAL A 196 -20.61 29.66 -3.52
N ARG A 197 -19.87 30.50 -2.80
CA ARG A 197 -18.45 30.77 -3.03
C ARG A 197 -17.63 30.52 -1.77
N TYR A 198 -16.40 30.08 -1.96
CA TYR A 198 -15.46 29.82 -0.88
C TYR A 198 -14.00 30.03 -1.33
N ILE A 199 -13.10 30.15 -0.36
CA ILE A 199 -11.65 30.11 -0.53
C ILE A 199 -11.16 28.70 -0.15
N SER A 200 -10.25 28.12 -0.94
CA SER A 200 -9.73 26.77 -0.70
C SER A 200 -8.31 26.65 -1.25
N ASN A 201 -7.56 25.71 -0.68
CA ASN A 201 -6.27 25.30 -1.22
C ASN A 201 -6.44 24.30 -2.38
N LYS A 202 -5.47 24.27 -3.30
CA LYS A 202 -5.39 23.26 -4.36
C LYS A 202 -4.88 21.94 -3.77
N SER A 203 -5.78 21.08 -3.30
CA SER A 203 -5.41 19.74 -2.85
C SER A 203 -6.47 18.73 -3.24
N SER A 204 -6.04 17.60 -3.79
CA SER A 204 -6.93 16.49 -4.15
C SER A 204 -7.27 15.58 -2.98
N GLY A 205 -6.56 15.69 -1.85
CA GLY A 205 -6.71 14.77 -0.70
C GLY A 205 -6.14 13.35 -0.91
N LYS A 206 -5.70 13.00 -2.14
CA LYS A 206 -5.24 11.65 -2.53
C LYS A 206 -4.19 11.06 -1.58
N MET A 207 -3.23 11.87 -1.12
CA MET A 207 -2.16 11.38 -0.24
C MET A 207 -2.70 10.94 1.14
N GLY A 208 -3.59 11.74 1.75
CA GLY A 208 -4.19 11.39 3.03
C GLY A 208 -5.10 10.17 2.95
N TYR A 209 -5.82 10.02 1.83
CA TYR A 209 -6.65 8.85 1.58
C TYR A 209 -5.80 7.58 1.38
N ALA A 210 -4.71 7.68 0.63
CA ALA A 210 -3.75 6.57 0.45
C ALA A 210 -3.13 6.14 1.79
N LEU A 211 -2.78 7.10 2.65
CA LEU A 211 -2.27 6.82 4.00
C LEU A 211 -3.31 6.12 4.88
N ALA A 212 -4.56 6.58 4.87
CA ALA A 212 -5.63 5.96 5.64
C ALA A 212 -5.88 4.51 5.19
N GLN A 213 -5.95 4.27 3.88
CA GLN A 213 -6.14 2.93 3.34
C GLN A 213 -4.95 2.01 3.67
N ALA A 214 -3.71 2.46 3.43
CA ALA A 214 -2.52 1.67 3.74
C ALA A 214 -2.42 1.37 5.24
N ALA A 215 -2.66 2.36 6.11
CA ALA A 215 -2.62 2.17 7.55
C ALA A 215 -3.64 1.13 8.03
N TYR A 216 -4.87 1.17 7.49
CA TYR A 216 -5.90 0.18 7.79
C TYR A 216 -5.48 -1.23 7.35
N LEU A 217 -4.97 -1.38 6.13
CA LEU A 217 -4.49 -2.67 5.60
C LEU A 217 -3.30 -3.23 6.39
N LEU A 218 -2.46 -2.35 6.93
CA LEU A 218 -1.34 -2.68 7.82
C LEU A 218 -1.79 -2.89 9.29
N GLY A 219 -3.09 -2.91 9.56
CA GLY A 219 -3.70 -3.33 10.83
C GLY A 219 -3.93 -2.22 11.86
N ALA A 220 -3.76 -0.95 11.49
CA ALA A 220 -4.03 0.17 12.37
C ALA A 220 -5.54 0.36 12.66
N HIS A 221 -5.84 0.97 13.80
CA HIS A 221 -7.13 1.60 14.06
C HIS A 221 -7.08 3.05 13.55
N VAL A 222 -7.67 3.29 12.38
CA VAL A 222 -7.64 4.56 11.67
C VAL A 222 -8.91 5.38 11.93
N THR A 223 -8.72 6.61 12.41
CA THR A 223 -9.71 7.68 12.36
C THR A 223 -9.31 8.66 11.25
N LEU A 224 -10.17 8.87 10.26
CA LEU A 224 -9.94 9.81 9.17
C LEU A 224 -10.89 11.01 9.29
N ILE A 225 -10.32 12.20 9.52
CA ILE A 225 -11.03 13.48 9.42
C ILE A 225 -10.82 14.02 8.01
N SER A 226 -11.86 14.00 7.20
CA SER A 226 -11.81 14.37 5.80
C SER A 226 -12.53 15.70 5.55
N ALA A 227 -11.80 16.67 5.02
CA ALA A 227 -12.36 17.87 4.43
C ALA A 227 -12.88 17.59 3.01
N ASN A 228 -12.90 18.61 2.15
CA ASN A 228 -13.44 18.48 0.81
C ASN A 228 -12.47 17.68 -0.08
N SER A 229 -12.96 16.57 -0.64
CA SER A 229 -12.32 15.79 -1.70
C SER A 229 -13.39 15.07 -2.54
N ASN A 230 -13.07 14.74 -3.79
CA ASN A 230 -13.94 13.96 -4.70
C ASN A 230 -13.58 12.46 -4.70
N LEU A 231 -13.06 11.95 -3.58
CA LEU A 231 -12.54 10.60 -3.46
C LEU A 231 -13.50 9.70 -2.68
N ASP A 232 -13.57 8.43 -3.06
CA ASP A 232 -14.31 7.43 -2.31
C ASP A 232 -13.71 7.23 -0.92
N GLN A 233 -14.59 7.03 0.07
CA GLN A 233 -14.18 6.80 1.45
C GLN A 233 -13.32 5.53 1.55
N PRO A 234 -12.07 5.60 2.07
CA PRO A 234 -11.23 4.44 2.26
C PRO A 234 -11.70 3.64 3.50
N PRO A 235 -11.33 2.36 3.61
CA PRO A 235 -11.59 1.59 4.82
C PRO A 235 -10.92 2.26 6.02
N CYS A 236 -11.70 2.52 7.06
CA CYS A 236 -11.26 3.10 8.33
C CYS A 236 -12.31 2.78 9.42
N GLN A 237 -11.91 2.85 10.68
CA GLN A 237 -12.80 2.57 11.81
C GLN A 237 -13.75 3.73 12.08
N LYS A 238 -13.30 4.97 11.82
CA LYS A 238 -14.12 6.17 11.98
C LYS A 238 -13.80 7.19 10.90
N PHE A 239 -14.85 7.71 10.28
CA PHE A 239 -14.75 8.73 9.22
C PHE A 239 -15.57 9.95 9.59
N ILE A 240 -14.94 11.13 9.63
CA ILE A 240 -15.56 12.39 10.06
C ILE A 240 -15.42 13.40 8.93
N LYS A 241 -16.55 13.88 8.40
CA LYS A 241 -16.57 14.94 7.38
C LYS A 241 -16.53 16.30 8.04
N VAL A 242 -15.68 17.18 7.51
CA VAL A 242 -15.56 18.60 7.92
C VAL A 242 -15.54 19.50 6.69
N GLN A 243 -15.81 20.79 6.85
CA GLN A 243 -15.80 21.73 5.73
C GLN A 243 -14.71 22.80 5.90
N THR A 244 -14.68 23.45 7.05
CA THR A 244 -13.79 24.58 7.34
C THR A 244 -12.56 24.16 8.15
N ALA A 245 -11.57 25.04 8.25
CA ALA A 245 -10.44 24.88 9.15
C ALA A 245 -10.89 24.78 10.62
N LEU A 246 -11.93 25.52 11.01
CA LEU A 246 -12.49 25.47 12.36
C LEU A 246 -13.17 24.13 12.65
N ASP A 247 -13.96 23.60 11.70
CA ASP A 247 -14.56 22.27 11.84
C ASP A 247 -13.48 21.19 12.01
N MET A 248 -12.42 21.28 11.22
CA MET A 248 -11.30 20.35 11.30
C MET A 248 -10.59 20.44 12.65
N LYS A 249 -10.32 21.66 13.15
CA LYS A 249 -9.73 21.89 14.47
C LYS A 249 -10.56 21.19 15.55
N ASN A 250 -11.87 21.47 15.59
CA ASN A 250 -12.78 20.91 16.58
C ASN A 250 -12.83 19.37 16.49
N ALA A 251 -12.89 18.83 15.28
CA ALA A 251 -12.88 17.38 15.07
C ALA A 251 -11.56 16.74 15.54
N VAL A 252 -10.41 17.37 15.26
CA VAL A 252 -9.12 16.89 15.75
C VAL A 252 -9.06 16.93 17.27
N GLU A 253 -9.48 18.01 17.90
CA GLU A 253 -9.49 18.13 19.36
C GLU A 253 -10.32 17.05 20.06
N ASN A 254 -11.47 16.69 19.48
CA ASN A 254 -12.35 15.66 20.02
C ASN A 254 -11.77 14.25 19.88
N GLU A 255 -10.95 14.00 18.86
CA GLU A 255 -10.47 12.65 18.51
C GLU A 255 -8.99 12.39 18.85
N ILE A 256 -8.20 13.43 19.16
CA ILE A 256 -6.75 13.32 19.36
C ILE A 256 -6.38 12.55 20.63
N VAL A 257 -7.26 12.53 21.63
CA VAL A 257 -7.02 11.85 22.90
C VAL A 257 -6.93 10.35 22.67
N ASN A 258 -5.92 9.70 23.25
CA ASN A 258 -5.62 8.27 23.10
C ASN A 258 -5.22 7.81 21.69
N GLN A 259 -4.82 8.73 20.80
CA GLN A 259 -4.15 8.38 19.55
C GLN A 259 -2.67 8.14 19.82
N ASP A 260 -2.08 7.19 19.09
CA ASP A 260 -0.64 6.93 19.13
C ASP A 260 0.10 7.87 18.17
N ILE A 261 -0.47 8.05 16.98
CA ILE A 261 0.11 8.84 15.89
C ILE A 261 -0.94 9.80 15.32
N PHE A 262 -0.53 11.04 15.07
CA PHE A 262 -1.32 12.04 14.37
C PHE A 262 -0.63 12.47 13.08
N ILE A 263 -1.29 12.25 11.95
CA ILE A 263 -0.80 12.60 10.61
C ILE A 263 -1.61 13.77 10.05
N SER A 264 -0.99 14.96 10.08
CA SER A 264 -1.58 16.20 9.58
C SER A 264 -1.22 16.43 8.11
N VAL A 265 -2.01 15.86 7.21
CA VAL A 265 -1.79 15.93 5.74
C VAL A 265 -2.87 16.72 4.99
N ALA A 266 -3.93 17.16 5.67
CA ALA A 266 -4.91 18.05 5.07
C ALA A 266 -4.30 19.40 4.66
N ALA A 267 -4.78 19.94 3.55
CA ALA A 267 -4.46 21.29 3.11
C ALA A 267 -5.41 22.29 3.78
N VAL A 268 -5.13 22.61 5.04
CA VAL A 268 -5.88 23.57 5.86
C VAL A 268 -5.58 24.99 5.36
N SER A 269 -6.62 25.80 5.19
CA SER A 269 -6.52 27.21 4.79
C SER A 269 -5.86 28.03 5.89
N ASP A 270 -4.87 28.85 5.55
CA ASP A 270 -4.18 29.73 6.51
C ASP A 270 -5.04 30.95 6.94
N PHE A 271 -6.07 31.28 6.15
CA PHE A 271 -6.97 32.40 6.40
C PHE A 271 -8.44 32.01 6.19
N ALA A 272 -9.33 32.57 7.00
CA ALA A 272 -10.79 32.48 6.89
C ALA A 272 -11.41 33.87 6.61
N VAL A 273 -12.63 33.90 6.08
CA VAL A 273 -13.34 35.15 5.75
C VAL A 273 -14.14 35.62 6.97
N SER A 274 -13.73 36.72 7.61
CA SER A 274 -14.42 37.25 8.80
C SER A 274 -15.81 37.80 8.46
N ASN A 275 -15.92 38.46 7.31
CA ASN A 275 -17.16 39.09 6.84
C ASN A 275 -17.98 38.19 5.89
N SER A 276 -18.00 36.88 6.16
CA SER A 276 -18.79 35.92 5.38
C SER A 276 -20.30 36.21 5.46
N SER A 277 -21.01 35.95 4.36
CA SER A 277 -22.44 36.23 4.25
C SER A 277 -23.25 34.95 4.27
N GLN A 278 -24.35 34.92 5.02
CA GLN A 278 -25.33 33.82 5.00
C GLN A 278 -26.21 33.82 3.74
N GLN A 279 -26.19 34.92 2.98
CA GLN A 279 -26.94 35.06 1.72
C GLN A 279 -25.99 35.23 0.54
N LYS A 280 -26.39 34.73 -0.64
CA LYS A 280 -25.61 34.91 -1.88
C LYS A 280 -25.38 36.40 -2.13
N ILE A 281 -24.11 36.80 -2.17
CA ILE A 281 -23.74 38.19 -2.43
C ILE A 281 -24.12 38.51 -3.88
N LYS A 282 -25.09 39.41 -4.05
CA LYS A 282 -25.59 39.85 -5.35
C LYS A 282 -24.51 40.68 -6.07
N ARG A 283 -24.50 40.61 -7.41
CA ARG A 283 -23.64 41.45 -8.23
C ARG A 283 -24.03 42.92 -8.03
N GLY A 284 -23.20 43.67 -7.31
CA GLY A 284 -23.31 45.12 -7.16
C GLY A 284 -22.53 45.89 -8.23
N LYS A 285 -22.64 47.22 -8.21
CA LYS A 285 -21.81 48.13 -9.03
C LYS A 285 -20.44 48.43 -8.39
N GLN A 286 -20.29 48.15 -7.10
CA GLN A 286 -19.06 48.38 -6.33
C GLN A 286 -18.22 47.11 -6.21
N SER A 287 -16.92 47.28 -5.93
CA SER A 287 -15.99 46.18 -5.65
C SER A 287 -16.38 45.44 -4.38
N LEU A 288 -16.17 44.12 -4.35
CA LEU A 288 -16.33 43.28 -3.17
C LEU A 288 -15.02 43.24 -2.38
N THR A 289 -15.08 43.53 -1.08
CA THR A 289 -13.95 43.39 -0.16
C THR A 289 -14.15 42.17 0.74
N LEU A 290 -13.17 41.27 0.75
CA LEU A 290 -13.10 40.15 1.68
C LEU A 290 -12.09 40.48 2.77
N GLU A 291 -12.49 40.38 4.03
CA GLU A 291 -11.59 40.54 5.16
C GLU A 291 -11.13 39.15 5.61
N LEU A 292 -9.82 38.93 5.56
CA LEU A 292 -9.18 37.64 5.84
C LEU A 292 -8.52 37.66 7.21
N ILE A 293 -8.90 36.71 8.05
CA ILE A 293 -8.33 36.52 9.39
C ILE A 293 -7.54 35.21 9.47
N PRO A 294 -6.40 35.14 10.16
CA PRO A 294 -5.62 33.91 10.28
C PRO A 294 -6.43 32.78 10.94
N THR A 295 -6.26 31.55 10.45
CA THR A 295 -6.78 30.34 11.10
C THR A 295 -5.78 29.80 12.13
N THR A 296 -6.22 28.82 12.93
CA THR A 296 -5.34 28.15 13.89
C THR A 296 -4.47 27.08 13.19
N ASP A 297 -3.16 27.06 13.49
CA ASP A 297 -2.28 25.96 13.07
C ASP A 297 -2.53 24.73 13.94
N ILE A 298 -3.44 23.86 13.48
CA ILE A 298 -3.89 22.65 14.18
C ILE A 298 -2.70 21.79 14.62
N LEU A 299 -1.70 21.61 13.75
CA LEU A 299 -0.53 20.78 14.07
C LEU A 299 0.29 21.39 15.21
N ALA A 300 0.55 22.71 15.16
CA ALA A 300 1.27 23.39 16.22
C ALA A 300 0.53 23.34 17.57
N GLU A 301 -0.80 23.48 17.55
CA GLU A 301 -1.64 23.37 18.75
C GLU A 301 -1.59 21.96 19.37
N ILE A 302 -1.63 20.90 18.55
CA ILE A 302 -1.46 19.53 19.04
C ILE A 302 -0.04 19.30 19.57
N CYS A 303 0.98 19.80 18.88
CA CYS A 303 2.38 19.67 19.32
C CYS A 303 2.66 20.39 20.65
N ALA A 304 1.91 21.44 20.98
CA ALA A 304 2.04 22.17 22.23
C ALA A 304 1.36 21.48 23.43
N LYS A 305 0.56 20.42 23.22
CA LYS A 305 -0.09 19.70 24.32
C LYS A 305 0.94 18.93 25.15
N LYS A 306 0.76 18.93 26.49
CA LYS A 306 1.60 18.15 27.43
C LYS A 306 1.61 16.66 27.12
N ILE A 307 0.42 16.13 26.81
CA ILE A 307 0.24 14.75 26.35
C ILE A 307 -0.19 14.84 24.90
N LYS A 308 0.75 14.56 23.99
CA LYS A 308 0.54 14.55 22.55
C LYS A 308 0.86 13.16 21.96
N PRO A 309 0.17 12.75 20.88
CA PRO A 309 0.62 11.62 20.07
C PRO A 309 1.94 11.96 19.38
N PHE A 310 2.53 10.97 18.72
CA PHE A 310 3.63 11.21 17.79
C PHE A 310 3.11 11.97 16.57
N THR A 311 3.65 13.16 16.31
CA THR A 311 3.08 14.09 15.32
C THR A 311 3.88 14.09 14.01
N VAL A 312 3.15 13.92 12.91
CA VAL A 312 3.67 13.93 11.54
C VAL A 312 3.02 15.10 10.80
N GLY A 313 3.83 16.08 10.41
CA GLY A 313 3.40 17.21 9.59
C GLY A 313 3.71 17.00 8.11
N PHE A 314 2.93 17.62 7.23
CA PHE A 314 3.24 17.74 5.82
C PHE A 314 3.54 19.19 5.44
N ALA A 315 4.50 19.38 4.54
CA ALA A 315 4.81 20.66 3.94
C ALA A 315 4.97 20.52 2.42
N ALA A 316 4.55 21.55 1.71
CA ALA A 316 4.88 21.74 0.31
C ALA A 316 5.83 22.94 0.23
N GLU A 317 6.98 22.75 -0.40
CA GLU A 317 7.98 23.80 -0.60
C GLU A 317 8.37 23.90 -2.08
N THR A 318 8.73 25.10 -2.52
CA THR A 318 9.19 25.36 -3.89
C THR A 318 10.67 25.74 -3.95
N GLU A 319 11.24 26.23 -2.84
CA GLU A 319 12.61 26.73 -2.75
C GLU A 319 13.22 26.31 -1.40
N ASN A 320 14.54 26.10 -1.37
CA ASN A 320 15.30 25.71 -0.16
C ASN A 320 14.58 24.64 0.68
N VAL A 321 14.05 23.63 -0.03
CA VAL A 321 13.04 22.67 0.43
C VAL A 321 13.39 22.07 1.80
N LEU A 322 14.62 21.58 1.96
CA LEU A 322 15.05 20.90 3.20
C LEU A 322 15.28 21.88 4.37
N GLU A 323 15.78 23.08 4.12
CA GLU A 323 16.02 24.07 5.18
C GLU A 323 14.69 24.64 5.71
N ASN A 324 13.80 25.02 4.80
CA ASN A 324 12.46 25.50 5.14
C ASN A 324 11.66 24.44 5.89
N ALA A 325 11.75 23.18 5.45
CA ALA A 325 11.16 22.04 6.14
C ALA A 325 11.67 21.89 7.58
N LYS A 326 13.00 21.93 7.78
CA LYS A 326 13.61 21.83 9.11
C LYS A 326 13.12 22.95 10.03
N GLN A 327 13.09 24.19 9.53
CA GLN A 327 12.61 25.33 10.31
C GLN A 327 11.12 25.17 10.65
N LYS A 328 10.26 24.74 9.71
CA LYS A 328 8.84 24.48 9.96
C LYS A 328 8.64 23.38 11.00
N LYS A 329 9.41 22.29 10.94
CA LYS A 329 9.37 21.21 11.94
C LYS A 329 9.64 21.74 13.35
N ILE A 330 10.73 22.51 13.50
CA ILE A 330 11.13 23.11 14.79
C ILE A 330 10.05 24.08 15.27
N LYS A 331 9.61 25.00 14.41
CA LYS A 331 8.58 26.01 14.74
C LYS A 331 7.27 25.37 15.20
N LYS A 332 6.86 24.27 14.56
CA LYS A 332 5.63 23.55 14.92
C LYS A 332 5.80 22.54 16.05
N GLY A 333 7.02 22.18 16.44
CA GLY A 333 7.28 21.12 17.42
C GLY A 333 6.86 19.71 16.97
N ALA A 334 6.88 19.46 15.65
CA ALA A 334 6.49 18.17 15.07
C ALA A 334 7.62 17.14 15.21
N ASP A 335 7.27 15.87 15.45
CA ASP A 335 8.26 14.80 15.57
C ASP A 335 8.84 14.44 14.18
N ILE A 336 7.99 14.42 13.15
CA ILE A 336 8.36 14.28 11.73
C ILE A 336 7.78 15.41 10.90
N ILE A 337 8.52 15.85 9.88
CA ILE A 337 7.93 16.60 8.75
C ILE A 337 8.20 15.85 7.43
N VAL A 338 7.14 15.68 6.63
CA VAL A 338 7.16 15.10 5.30
C VAL A 338 7.04 16.24 4.30
N VAL A 339 8.00 16.34 3.39
CA VAL A 339 8.09 17.47 2.48
C VAL A 339 8.02 17.00 1.04
N ASN A 340 7.12 17.63 0.30
CA ASN A 340 7.02 17.48 -1.14
C ASN A 340 7.66 18.72 -1.78
N ASP A 341 8.58 18.49 -2.71
CA ASP A 341 9.03 19.52 -3.63
C ASP A 341 7.95 19.69 -4.71
N VAL A 342 7.27 20.84 -4.71
CA VAL A 342 6.20 21.15 -5.65
C VAL A 342 6.62 22.16 -6.72
N SER A 343 7.94 22.37 -6.88
CA SER A 343 8.49 23.21 -7.96
C SER A 343 8.26 22.62 -9.36
N GLN A 344 8.04 21.30 -9.47
CA GLN A 344 7.76 20.61 -10.72
C GLN A 344 6.28 20.25 -10.84
N SER A 345 5.60 20.74 -11.88
CA SER A 345 4.16 20.54 -12.12
C SER A 345 3.72 19.08 -12.33
N ASN A 346 4.66 18.15 -12.53
CA ASN A 346 4.39 16.74 -12.80
C ASN A 346 4.42 15.83 -11.54
N ILE A 347 4.71 16.39 -10.35
CA ILE A 347 4.86 15.63 -9.10
C ILE A 347 4.11 16.37 -7.98
N GLY A 348 3.29 15.66 -7.20
CA GLY A 348 2.63 16.24 -6.01
C GLY A 348 1.13 16.51 -6.15
N PHE A 349 0.71 17.77 -6.19
CA PHE A 349 -0.71 18.16 -6.15
C PHE A 349 -1.46 17.66 -7.39
N GLU A 350 -2.65 17.08 -7.17
CA GLU A 350 -3.55 16.51 -8.20
C GLU A 350 -2.99 15.33 -9.04
N SER A 351 -1.68 15.06 -9.02
CA SER A 351 -1.03 13.88 -9.63
C SER A 351 -1.26 12.59 -8.83
N ASP A 352 -1.10 11.43 -9.48
CA ASP A 352 -1.05 10.11 -8.82
C ASP A 352 0.35 9.74 -8.34
N ASP A 353 1.37 10.41 -8.87
CA ASP A 353 2.76 10.27 -8.44
C ASP A 353 3.12 11.27 -7.33
N ASN A 354 4.02 10.86 -6.44
CA ASN A 354 4.62 11.72 -5.43
C ASN A 354 6.09 11.34 -5.18
N ALA A 355 6.89 12.31 -4.77
CA ALA A 355 8.24 12.12 -4.26
C ALA A 355 8.36 12.96 -2.99
N VAL A 356 8.84 12.36 -1.90
CA VAL A 356 8.83 13.02 -0.59
C VAL A 356 10.15 12.84 0.12
N SER A 357 10.55 13.86 0.87
CA SER A 357 11.64 13.76 1.85
C SER A 357 11.06 13.79 3.25
N VAL A 358 11.45 12.85 4.09
CA VAL A 358 11.00 12.73 5.48
C VAL A 358 12.13 13.17 6.39
N ILE A 359 11.86 14.10 7.30
CA ILE A 359 12.87 14.62 8.24
C ILE A 359 12.47 14.23 9.66
N TYR A 360 13.28 13.36 10.27
CA TYR A 360 13.17 12.92 11.65
C TYR A 360 14.49 13.20 12.36
N GLU A 361 14.45 13.88 13.51
CA GLU A 361 15.67 14.42 14.16
C GLU A 361 16.63 15.10 13.16
N ASN A 362 17.87 14.58 13.02
CA ASN A 362 18.89 15.04 12.07
C ASN A 362 18.96 14.17 10.79
N GLU A 363 18.12 13.14 10.69
CA GLU A 363 18.09 12.20 9.57
C GLU A 363 17.09 12.65 8.50
N ILE A 364 17.44 12.37 7.24
CA ILE A 364 16.60 12.63 6.08
C ILE A 364 16.44 11.33 5.30
N PHE A 365 15.19 10.89 5.13
CA PHE A 365 14.84 9.75 4.30
C PHE A 365 14.25 10.24 2.98
N HIS A 366 14.81 9.79 1.87
CA HIS A 366 14.32 10.15 0.55
C HIS A 366 13.47 9.02 -0.03
N LEU A 367 12.22 9.33 -0.36
CA LEU A 367 11.33 8.46 -1.12
C LEU A 367 11.25 8.99 -2.56
N GLU A 368 11.90 8.26 -3.46
CA GLU A 368 11.89 8.56 -4.90
C GLU A 368 10.47 8.53 -5.49
N LYS A 369 10.30 9.19 -6.63
CA LYS A 369 9.03 9.30 -7.34
C LYS A 369 8.35 7.94 -7.50
N ASN A 370 7.16 7.81 -6.96
CA ASN A 370 6.34 6.62 -7.07
C ASN A 370 4.85 6.94 -6.97
N LEU A 371 3.99 5.95 -7.19
CA LEU A 371 2.56 6.08 -6.94
C LEU A 371 2.30 6.42 -5.48
N LYS A 372 1.35 7.32 -5.21
CA LYS A 372 0.97 7.76 -3.85
C LYS A 372 0.69 6.60 -2.89
N GLN A 373 0.12 5.50 -3.38
CA GLN A 373 -0.14 4.32 -2.57
C GLN A 373 1.16 3.66 -2.08
N LYS A 374 2.14 3.45 -2.97
CA LYS A 374 3.46 2.92 -2.61
C LYS A 374 4.25 3.88 -1.71
N ILE A 375 4.11 5.20 -1.94
CA ILE A 375 4.69 6.21 -1.05
C ILE A 375 4.05 6.12 0.34
N ALA A 376 2.72 5.95 0.43
CA ALA A 376 2.02 5.84 1.70
C ALA A 376 2.50 4.63 2.53
N GLU A 377 2.67 3.47 1.90
CA GLU A 377 3.19 2.25 2.56
C GLU A 377 4.59 2.46 3.13
N LYS A 378 5.54 2.93 2.29
CA LYS A 378 6.92 3.21 2.71
C LYS A 378 6.98 4.31 3.78
N LEU A 379 6.11 5.32 3.66
CA LEU A 379 6.05 6.40 4.62
C LEU A 379 5.54 5.91 5.99
N LEU A 380 4.55 5.01 6.01
CA LEU A 380 4.06 4.40 7.25
C LEU A 380 5.12 3.51 7.92
N GLU A 381 5.95 2.81 7.15
CA GLU A 381 7.11 2.07 7.67
C GLU A 381 8.09 3.01 8.39
N ILE A 382 8.51 4.10 7.72
CA ILE A 382 9.40 5.12 8.31
C ILE A 382 8.77 5.75 9.57
N ILE A 383 7.49 6.14 9.50
CA ILE A 383 6.77 6.75 10.63
C ILE A 383 6.74 5.78 11.81
N PHE A 384 6.46 4.50 11.57
CA PHE A 384 6.40 3.48 12.62
C PHE A 384 7.75 3.23 13.28
N ASP A 385 8.83 3.14 12.49
CA ASP A 385 10.19 2.98 13.00
C ASP A 385 10.62 4.16 13.87
N CYS A 386 10.31 5.39 13.44
CA CYS A 386 10.57 6.60 14.23
C CYS A 386 9.73 6.62 15.51
N TYR A 387 8.43 6.29 15.43
CA TYR A 387 7.52 6.24 16.58
C TYR A 387 7.99 5.23 17.64
N THR A 388 8.35 4.02 17.23
CA THR A 388 8.83 2.98 18.16
C THR A 388 10.17 3.37 18.79
N SER A 389 11.05 4.04 18.06
CA SER A 389 12.30 4.59 18.58
C SER A 389 12.05 5.70 19.61
N ASN A 390 11.08 6.59 19.34
CA ASN A 390 10.68 7.65 20.28
C ASN A 390 10.15 7.08 21.60
N ILE A 391 9.29 6.05 21.54
CA ILE A 391 8.78 5.37 22.75
C ILE A 391 9.93 4.80 23.58
N LYS A 392 10.86 4.08 22.95
CA LYS A 392 12.02 3.50 23.65
C LYS A 392 12.86 4.57 24.34
N ASN A 393 13.05 5.73 23.71
CA ASN A 393 13.79 6.83 24.30
C ASN A 393 13.05 7.45 25.49
N ARG A 394 11.73 7.62 25.42
CA ARG A 394 10.92 8.10 26.56
C ARG A 394 10.97 7.12 27.74
N MET A 395 10.90 5.81 27.49
CA MET A 395 10.97 4.79 28.54
C MET A 395 12.36 4.68 29.19
N LYS A 396 13.43 5.14 28.54
CA LYS A 396 14.78 5.20 29.15
C LYS A 396 14.99 6.43 30.03
N LEU A 397 14.15 7.46 29.88
CA LEU A 397 14.23 8.73 30.60
C LEU A 397 13.28 8.79 31.82
N CYS A 398 12.39 7.81 31.95
CA CYS A 398 11.56 7.56 33.13
C CYS A 398 12.16 6.40 33.94
#